data_AF-A0A238L7A0-F1
#
_entry.id   AF-A0A238L7A0-F1
#
_cell.length_a   1.000
_cell.length_b   1.000
_cell.length_c   1.000
_cell.angle_alpha   90.00
_cell.angle_beta   90.00
_cell.angle_gamma   90.00
#
_symmetry.space_group_name_H-M   'P 1'
#
loop_
_entity.id
_entity.type
_entity.pdbx_description
1 polymer ?
#
loop_
_entity_poly.entity_id
_entity_poly.type
_entity_poly.pdbx_seq_one_letter_code
_entity_poly.pdbx_strand_id
1 'polypeptide(L)'
;MTGAAFGACPDLPGAEASGPVILFDVVDAEQPQDPPLLRIYADGQLRVRLRGDVLDGGMSREALATLLHDIVVTGKLAEIDGSAIREALTQVDQTPQKDGTIRLGGVMADAPTSFLRVDLPDCRFDVQVFGSALSARQHPDVAPLQRFRQIEVQLLEIVTQVQTR
;
A
#
# COMPACT_ATOMS: atom_id res chain seq x y z
N MET A 1 16.60 -15.61 23.57
CA MET A 1 17.06 -15.08 22.28
C MET A 1 16.94 -16.19 21.25
N THR A 2 15.96 -16.08 20.35
CA THR A 2 15.89 -16.57 18.96
C THR A 2 14.45 -16.36 18.52
N GLY A 3 14.17 -15.16 18.00
CA GLY A 3 12.92 -14.86 17.32
C GLY A 3 13.02 -15.43 15.92
N ALA A 4 12.20 -16.43 15.62
CA ALA A 4 11.93 -16.87 14.27
C ALA A 4 10.42 -16.85 14.10
N ALA A 5 9.91 -15.84 13.38
CA ALA A 5 8.54 -15.82 12.87
C ALA A 5 8.46 -14.85 11.68
N PHE A 6 9.17 -15.18 10.59
CA PHE A 6 8.90 -14.68 9.24
C PHE A 6 7.71 -15.46 8.64
N GLY A 7 6.52 -15.30 9.21
CA GLY A 7 5.38 -16.19 8.94
C GLY A 7 4.78 -16.14 7.53
N ALA A 8 5.36 -15.40 6.59
CA ALA A 8 4.91 -15.43 5.20
C ALA A 8 6.03 -15.21 4.17
N CYS A 9 7.11 -14.48 4.50
CA CYS A 9 8.21 -14.20 3.58
C CYS A 9 9.57 -14.36 4.28
N PRO A 10 10.44 -15.26 3.82
CA PRO A 10 11.75 -15.44 4.42
C PRO A 10 12.67 -14.29 3.99
N ASP A 11 12.99 -13.43 4.94
CA ASP A 11 14.07 -12.45 4.87
C ASP A 11 13.91 -11.22 3.95
N LEU A 12 14.66 -10.18 4.30
CA LEU A 12 14.86 -9.01 3.46
C LEU A 12 15.73 -9.40 2.26
N PRO A 13 15.48 -8.82 1.07
CA PRO A 13 16.36 -9.03 -0.06
C PRO A 13 17.78 -8.66 0.30
N GLY A 14 18.70 -9.56 -0.03
CA GLY A 14 20.13 -9.33 0.14
C GLY A 14 20.58 -8.07 -0.60
N ALA A 15 21.73 -7.54 -0.19
CA ALA A 15 22.31 -6.33 -0.74
C ALA A 15 22.42 -6.27 -2.26
N GLU A 16 22.59 -7.45 -2.85
CA GLU A 16 22.89 -7.69 -4.24
C GLU A 16 21.62 -7.78 -5.10
N ALA A 17 20.42 -7.75 -4.50
CA ALA A 17 19.17 -7.75 -5.22
C ALA A 17 19.03 -6.43 -6.00
N SER A 18 19.07 -6.51 -7.32
CA SER A 18 19.12 -5.35 -8.21
C SER A 18 17.74 -4.83 -8.64
N GLY A 19 16.67 -5.32 -8.00
CA GLY A 19 15.27 -4.98 -8.32
C GLY A 19 14.61 -4.03 -7.31
N PRO A 20 13.49 -3.38 -7.70
CA PRO A 20 12.64 -2.67 -6.77
C PRO A 20 11.95 -3.66 -5.83
N VAL A 21 11.92 -3.32 -4.54
CA VAL A 21 11.30 -4.13 -3.48
C VAL A 21 9.94 -3.58 -3.07
N ILE A 22 9.70 -2.28 -3.31
CA ILE A 22 8.39 -1.64 -3.13
C ILE A 22 8.10 -0.80 -4.38
N LEU A 23 6.91 -0.96 -4.93
CA LEU A 23 6.30 -0.05 -5.90
C LEU A 23 4.99 0.44 -5.31
N PHE A 24 4.80 1.75 -5.29
CA PHE A 24 3.58 2.35 -4.76
C PHE A 24 3.12 3.48 -5.68
N ASP A 25 1.83 3.50 -6.00
CA ASP A 25 1.25 4.53 -6.85
C ASP A 25 -0.19 4.85 -6.43
N VAL A 26 -0.62 6.10 -6.67
CA VAL A 26 -1.98 6.57 -6.41
C VAL A 26 -2.45 7.36 -7.62
N VAL A 27 -3.31 6.75 -8.43
CA VAL A 27 -3.68 7.28 -9.75
C VAL A 27 -5.14 6.96 -10.09
N ASP A 28 -5.75 7.83 -10.89
CA ASP A 28 -7.06 7.58 -11.49
C ASP A 28 -6.90 6.74 -12.77
N ALA A 29 -6.56 5.46 -12.58
CA ALA A 29 -6.35 4.49 -13.65
C ALA A 29 -6.50 3.05 -13.13
N GLU A 30 -6.71 2.09 -14.04
CA GLU A 30 -6.78 0.65 -13.72
C GLU A 30 -5.41 0.02 -13.43
N GLN A 31 -4.32 0.71 -13.78
CA GLN A 31 -2.95 0.25 -13.62
C GLN A 31 -2.06 1.38 -13.08
N PRO A 32 -0.98 1.05 -12.36
CA PRO A 32 -0.01 2.05 -11.92
C PRO A 32 0.68 2.70 -13.12
N GLN A 33 1.07 3.96 -12.97
CA GLN A 33 1.90 4.68 -13.93
C GLN A 33 3.35 4.16 -13.93
N ASP A 34 4.04 4.38 -15.04
CA ASP A 34 5.48 4.16 -15.14
C ASP A 34 6.19 5.48 -15.52
N PRO A 35 7.02 6.04 -14.63
CA PRO A 35 7.35 5.54 -13.29
C PRO A 35 6.19 5.71 -12.27
N PRO A 36 6.09 4.86 -11.24
CA PRO A 36 5.10 4.99 -10.19
C PRO A 36 5.41 6.18 -9.27
N LEU A 37 4.47 6.57 -8.41
CA LEU A 37 4.66 7.62 -7.40
C LEU A 37 5.91 7.37 -6.54
N LEU A 38 6.13 6.14 -6.10
CA LEU A 38 7.27 5.73 -5.29
C LEU A 38 7.80 4.37 -5.74
N ARG A 39 9.12 4.27 -5.87
CA ARG A 39 9.85 3.03 -6.10
C ARG A 39 11.01 2.96 -5.11
N ILE A 40 11.10 1.86 -4.35
CA ILE A 40 12.17 1.61 -3.38
C ILE A 40 12.95 0.39 -3.84
N TYR A 41 14.28 0.46 -3.84
CA TYR A 41 15.17 -0.62 -4.22
C TYR A 41 15.78 -1.30 -2.99
N ALA A 42 16.26 -2.54 -3.16
CA ALA A 42 16.80 -3.35 -2.06
C ALA A 42 18.04 -2.73 -1.38
N ASP A 43 18.76 -1.85 -2.08
CA ASP A 43 19.90 -1.13 -1.54
C ASP A 43 19.52 0.13 -0.73
N GLY A 44 18.22 0.49 -0.70
CA GLY A 44 17.70 1.66 -0.02
C GLY A 44 17.55 2.90 -0.92
N GLN A 45 17.88 2.82 -2.21
CA GLN A 45 17.58 3.90 -3.15
C GLN A 45 16.08 4.09 -3.32
N LEU A 46 15.66 5.34 -3.53
CA LEU A 46 14.27 5.73 -3.70
C LEU A 46 14.13 6.52 -5.00
N ARG A 47 13.05 6.31 -5.74
CA ARG A 47 12.61 7.17 -6.82
C ARG A 47 11.20 7.62 -6.58
N VAL A 48 10.97 8.92 -6.66
CA VAL A 48 9.69 9.55 -6.37
C VAL A 48 9.25 10.37 -7.58
N ARG A 49 8.06 10.06 -8.13
CA ARG A 49 7.48 10.84 -9.23
C ARG A 49 6.66 12.00 -8.68
N LEU A 50 6.96 13.23 -9.10
CA LEU A 50 6.35 14.45 -8.59
C LEU A 50 6.06 15.41 -9.73
N ARG A 51 4.77 15.65 -10.01
CA ARG A 51 4.31 16.62 -11.02
C ARG A 51 4.97 16.44 -12.40
N GLY A 52 5.35 15.22 -12.75
CA GLY A 52 6.00 14.88 -14.02
C GLY A 52 7.52 14.72 -13.92
N ASP A 53 8.15 15.20 -12.85
CA ASP A 53 9.58 15.00 -12.57
C ASP A 53 9.82 13.73 -11.75
N VAL A 54 11.04 13.22 -11.78
CA VAL A 54 11.49 12.12 -10.92
C VAL A 54 12.61 12.63 -10.02
N LEU A 55 12.41 12.54 -8.71
CA LEU A 55 13.43 12.83 -7.71
C LEU A 55 14.03 11.52 -7.20
N ASP A 56 15.35 11.46 -7.17
CA ASP A 56 16.06 10.38 -6.49
C ASP A 56 16.24 10.73 -5.01
N GLY A 57 16.15 9.71 -4.17
CA GLY A 57 16.37 9.80 -2.74
C GLY A 57 17.03 8.54 -2.22
N GLY A 58 17.16 8.46 -0.90
CA GLY A 58 17.70 7.28 -0.25
C GLY A 58 17.31 7.19 1.21
N MET A 59 17.22 5.96 1.68
CA MET A 59 17.10 5.59 3.08
C MET A 59 18.19 4.58 3.46
N SER A 60 18.52 4.51 4.74
CA SER A 60 19.45 3.48 5.21
C SER A 60 18.83 2.09 5.08
N ARG A 61 19.66 1.04 5.03
CA ARG A 61 19.18 -0.34 5.05
C ARG A 61 18.37 -0.70 6.29
N GLU A 62 18.75 -0.13 7.44
CA GLU A 62 18.01 -0.32 8.69
C GLU A 62 16.61 0.31 8.62
N ALA A 63 16.49 1.48 7.99
CA ALA A 63 15.20 2.11 7.75
C ALA A 63 14.36 1.30 6.76
N LEU A 64 14.96 0.77 5.69
CA LEU A 64 14.28 -0.11 4.74
C LEU A 64 13.81 -1.42 5.41
N ALA A 65 14.66 -2.03 6.23
CA ALA A 65 14.34 -3.23 7.01
C ALA A 65 13.14 -3.00 7.92
N THR A 66 13.14 -1.87 8.64
CA THR A 66 12.05 -1.46 9.51
C THR A 66 10.77 -1.22 8.71
N LEU A 67 10.85 -0.49 7.60
CA LEU A 67 9.70 -0.24 6.72
C LEU A 67 9.08 -1.54 6.21
N LEU A 68 9.90 -2.47 5.72
CA LEU A 68 9.41 -3.76 5.21
C LEU A 68 8.80 -4.62 6.32
N HIS A 69 9.41 -4.63 7.51
CA HIS A 69 8.82 -5.27 8.68
C HIS A 69 7.46 -4.65 9.03
N ASP A 70 7.38 -3.33 9.06
CA ASP A 70 6.14 -2.62 9.39
C ASP A 70 5.04 -2.88 8.37
N ILE A 71 5.36 -2.97 7.08
CA ILE A 71 4.39 -3.27 6.03
C ILE A 71 3.93 -4.74 6.12
N VAL A 72 4.89 -5.68 6.14
CA VAL A 72 4.59 -7.11 6.00
C VAL A 72 4.08 -7.73 7.29
N VAL A 73 4.75 -7.44 8.41
CA VAL A 73 4.49 -8.07 9.71
C VAL A 73 3.48 -7.26 10.50
N THR A 74 3.74 -5.98 10.76
CA THR A 74 2.87 -5.13 11.59
C THR A 74 1.56 -4.80 10.85
N GLY A 75 1.67 -4.39 9.59
CA GLY A 75 0.57 -4.08 8.69
C GLY A 75 -0.13 -5.32 8.14
N LYS A 76 0.44 -6.50 8.37
CA LYS A 76 -0.12 -7.80 7.97
C LYS A 76 -0.49 -7.82 6.48
N LEU A 77 0.40 -7.36 5.61
CA LEU A 77 0.14 -7.19 4.17
C LEU A 77 -0.41 -8.49 3.52
N ALA A 78 0.05 -9.65 3.97
CA ALA A 78 -0.43 -10.95 3.50
C ALA A 78 -1.93 -11.21 3.79
N GLU A 79 -2.52 -10.52 4.76
CA GLU A 79 -3.95 -10.60 5.10
C GLU A 79 -4.79 -9.54 4.35
N ILE A 80 -4.17 -8.66 3.56
CA ILE A 80 -4.86 -7.60 2.83
C ILE A 80 -5.19 -8.08 1.42
N ASP A 81 -6.46 -8.38 1.19
CA ASP A 81 -7.00 -8.73 -0.12
C ASP A 81 -7.88 -7.58 -0.65
N GLY A 82 -7.43 -6.93 -1.72
CA GLY A 82 -8.15 -5.82 -2.36
C GLY A 82 -9.51 -6.22 -2.93
N SER A 83 -9.68 -7.48 -3.35
CA SER A 83 -10.96 -8.01 -3.84
C SER A 83 -11.95 -8.21 -2.69
N ALA A 84 -11.50 -8.79 -1.57
CA ALA A 84 -12.31 -8.93 -0.36
C ALA A 84 -12.70 -7.56 0.24
N ILE A 85 -11.81 -6.57 0.19
CA ILE A 85 -12.14 -5.19 0.59
C ILE A 85 -13.26 -4.64 -0.30
N ARG A 86 -13.16 -4.80 -1.62
CA ARG A 86 -14.18 -4.33 -2.58
C ARG A 86 -15.54 -5.00 -2.33
N GLU A 87 -15.54 -6.30 -2.09
CA GLU A 87 -16.75 -7.05 -1.76
C GLU A 87 -17.37 -6.58 -0.43
N ALA A 88 -16.56 -6.40 0.62
CA ALA A 88 -17.03 -5.91 1.91
C ALA A 88 -17.67 -4.51 1.79
N LEU A 89 -17.05 -3.61 1.03
CA LEU A 89 -17.59 -2.27 0.79
C LEU A 89 -18.93 -2.33 0.03
N THR A 90 -19.02 -3.21 -0.98
CA THR A 90 -20.26 -3.41 -1.75
C THR A 90 -21.41 -3.92 -0.87
N GLN A 91 -21.11 -4.87 0.03
CA GLN A 91 -22.10 -5.42 0.96
C GLN A 91 -22.59 -4.39 1.98
N VAL A 92 -21.69 -3.56 2.52
CA VAL A 92 -22.06 -2.51 3.49
C VAL A 92 -23.00 -1.49 2.85
N ASP A 93 -22.72 -1.06 1.62
CA ASP A 93 -23.56 -0.11 0.91
C ASP A 93 -24.96 -0.67 0.60
N GLN A 94 -25.04 -1.96 0.26
CA GLN A 94 -26.31 -2.62 -0.06
C GLN A 94 -27.16 -2.98 1.17
N THR A 95 -26.67 -2.77 2.39
CA THR A 95 -27.41 -3.07 3.62
C THR A 95 -28.40 -1.94 3.94
N PRO A 96 -29.72 -2.22 4.11
CA PRO A 96 -30.69 -1.21 4.50
C PRO A 96 -30.32 -0.57 5.84
N GLN A 97 -30.25 0.76 5.88
CA GLN A 97 -30.06 1.48 7.13
C GLN A 97 -31.30 1.38 8.01
N LYS A 98 -31.14 1.72 9.30
CA LYS A 98 -32.23 1.66 10.30
C LYS A 98 -33.46 2.51 9.93
N ASP A 99 -33.32 3.46 9.02
CA ASP A 99 -34.40 4.32 8.50
C ASP A 99 -35.08 3.76 7.23
N GLY A 100 -34.70 2.56 6.78
CA GLY A 100 -35.25 1.91 5.59
C GLY A 100 -34.65 2.42 4.27
N THR A 101 -33.67 3.32 4.31
CA THR A 101 -32.93 3.74 3.12
C THR A 101 -31.83 2.73 2.77
N ILE A 102 -31.72 2.38 1.49
CA ILE A 102 -30.56 1.68 0.97
C ILE A 102 -29.64 2.76 0.40
N ARG A 103 -28.37 2.78 0.82
CA ARG A 103 -27.36 3.57 0.12
C ARG A 103 -27.05 2.84 -1.17
N LEU A 104 -27.73 3.19 -2.27
CA LEU A 104 -27.31 2.71 -3.58
C LEU A 104 -25.85 3.15 -3.77
N GLY A 105 -24.97 2.16 -3.70
CA GLY A 105 -23.57 2.31 -3.33
C GLY A 105 -22.88 3.39 -4.14
N GLY A 106 -22.15 4.23 -3.42
CA GLY A 106 -21.24 5.20 -3.99
C GLY A 106 -20.11 4.43 -4.65
N VAL A 107 -20.37 3.85 -5.81
CA VAL A 107 -19.34 3.61 -6.82
C VAL A 107 -18.70 4.98 -7.01
N MET A 108 -17.57 5.16 -6.32
CA MET A 108 -16.85 6.41 -6.27
C MET A 108 -16.21 6.65 -7.63
N ALA A 109 -17.00 6.99 -8.64
CA ALA A 109 -16.59 6.97 -10.04
C ALA A 109 -15.30 7.79 -10.34
N ASP A 110 -14.91 8.69 -9.43
CA ASP A 110 -13.78 9.60 -9.57
C ASP A 110 -12.71 9.46 -8.45
N ALA A 111 -12.73 8.39 -7.64
CA ALA A 111 -11.70 8.21 -6.61
C ALA A 111 -10.43 7.56 -7.18
N PRO A 112 -9.23 8.03 -6.80
CA PRO A 112 -8.00 7.40 -7.26
C PRO A 112 -7.86 5.99 -6.70
N THR A 113 -7.17 5.15 -7.46
CA THR A 113 -6.76 3.80 -7.05
C THR A 113 -5.36 3.83 -6.48
N SER A 114 -5.18 3.17 -5.33
CA SER A 114 -3.88 2.97 -4.71
C SER A 114 -3.38 1.57 -5.03
N PHE A 115 -2.17 1.51 -5.60
CA PHE A 115 -1.46 0.29 -5.97
C PHE A 115 -0.25 0.12 -5.07
N LEU A 116 -0.10 -1.07 -4.50
CA LEU A 116 1.08 -1.45 -3.73
C LEU A 116 1.58 -2.81 -4.23
N ARG A 117 2.84 -2.85 -4.67
CA ARG A 117 3.58 -4.09 -4.84
C ARG A 117 4.72 -4.13 -3.84
N VAL A 118 4.86 -5.27 -3.16
CA VAL A 118 6.04 -5.60 -2.36
C VAL A 118 6.63 -6.89 -2.93
N ASP A 119 7.88 -6.82 -3.36
CA ASP A 119 8.62 -7.92 -3.99
C ASP A 119 9.83 -8.28 -3.12
N LEU A 120 9.78 -9.47 -2.53
CA LEU A 120 10.75 -10.02 -1.58
C LEU A 120 11.20 -11.41 -2.08
N PRO A 121 12.32 -11.94 -1.57
CA PRO A 121 12.69 -13.32 -1.83
C PRO A 121 11.51 -14.26 -1.51
N ASP A 122 11.15 -15.09 -2.49
CA ASP A 122 10.06 -16.08 -2.42
C ASP A 122 8.65 -15.51 -2.17
N CYS A 123 8.49 -14.19 -2.25
CA CYS A 123 7.29 -13.51 -1.82
C CYS A 123 6.94 -12.31 -2.69
N ARG A 124 5.70 -12.29 -3.18
CA ARG A 124 5.19 -11.13 -3.88
C ARG A 124 3.77 -10.82 -3.44
N PHE A 125 3.57 -9.59 -2.99
CA PHE A 125 2.27 -9.05 -2.65
C PHE A 125 1.91 -7.97 -3.67
N ASP A 126 0.73 -8.09 -4.27
CA ASP A 126 0.14 -7.10 -5.16
C ASP A 126 -1.24 -6.74 -4.60
N VAL A 127 -1.41 -5.49 -4.14
CA VAL A 127 -2.66 -5.00 -3.56
C VAL A 127 -3.13 -3.77 -4.32
N GLN A 128 -4.41 -3.76 -4.68
CA GLN A 128 -5.09 -2.65 -5.33
C GLN A 128 -6.33 -2.29 -4.52
N VAL A 129 -6.42 -1.02 -4.09
CA VAL A 129 -7.57 -0.52 -3.33
C VAL A 129 -8.10 0.76 -3.98
N PHE A 130 -9.36 0.73 -4.36
CA PHE A 130 -10.06 1.86 -4.96
C PHE A 130 -10.52 2.82 -3.87
N GLY A 131 -10.21 4.12 -3.99
CA GLY A 131 -10.68 5.15 -3.07
C GLY A 131 -10.30 4.95 -1.61
N SER A 132 -9.15 4.31 -1.34
CA SER A 132 -8.70 3.87 -0.01
C SER A 132 -8.92 4.92 1.09
N ALA A 133 -8.56 6.18 0.85
CA ALA A 133 -8.66 7.26 1.81
C ALA A 133 -10.11 7.56 2.23
N LEU A 134 -11.05 7.63 1.26
CA LEU A 134 -12.44 7.90 1.60
C LEU A 134 -13.11 6.64 2.17
N SER A 135 -12.89 5.48 1.55
CA SER A 135 -13.47 4.23 2.01
C SER A 135 -13.03 3.90 3.43
N ALA A 136 -11.76 4.12 3.79
CA ALA A 136 -11.28 3.91 5.16
C ALA A 136 -11.98 4.83 6.16
N ARG A 137 -12.29 6.08 5.79
CA ARG A 137 -13.03 7.01 6.65
C ARG A 137 -14.51 6.60 6.80
N GLN A 138 -15.12 6.09 5.75
CA GLN A 138 -16.53 5.70 5.74
C GLN A 138 -16.77 4.35 6.42
N HIS A 139 -15.79 3.46 6.39
CA HIS A 139 -15.87 2.08 6.89
C HIS A 139 -14.73 1.80 7.90
N PRO A 140 -14.77 2.42 9.10
CA PRO A 140 -13.74 2.26 10.12
C PRO A 140 -13.66 0.84 10.69
N ASP A 141 -14.69 0.02 10.48
CA ASP A 141 -14.84 -1.36 10.93
C ASP A 141 -14.17 -2.39 9.98
N VAL A 142 -13.86 -2.01 8.74
CA VAL A 142 -13.17 -2.89 7.78
C VAL A 142 -11.67 -2.90 8.09
N ALA A 143 -11.25 -3.78 9.00
CA ALA A 143 -9.87 -3.81 9.51
C ALA A 143 -8.77 -3.94 8.41
N PRO A 144 -8.90 -4.79 7.36
CA PRO A 144 -7.90 -4.85 6.29
C PRO A 144 -7.73 -3.53 5.53
N LEU A 145 -8.81 -2.77 5.34
CA LEU A 145 -8.79 -1.45 4.72
C LEU A 145 -8.07 -0.42 5.60
N GLN A 146 -8.27 -0.48 6.92
CA GLN A 146 -7.54 0.40 7.85
C GLN A 146 -6.04 0.11 7.84
N ARG A 147 -5.65 -1.16 7.80
CA ARG A 147 -4.22 -1.55 7.71
C ARG A 147 -3.61 -1.09 6.39
N PHE A 148 -4.31 -1.29 5.27
CA PHE A 148 -3.86 -0.76 3.98
C PHE A 148 -3.68 0.76 4.04
N ARG A 149 -4.65 1.48 4.63
CA ARG A 149 -4.56 2.94 4.75
C ARG A 149 -3.38 3.40 5.60
N GLN A 150 -3.03 2.67 6.66
CA GLN A 150 -1.85 2.97 7.48
C GLN A 150 -0.55 2.80 6.67
N ILE A 151 -0.42 1.69 5.94
CA ILE A 151 0.72 1.45 5.03
C ILE A 151 0.81 2.56 3.98
N GLU A 152 -0.32 2.92 3.37
CA GLU A 152 -0.39 3.97 2.37
C GLU A 152 0.09 5.33 2.91
N VAL A 153 -0.34 5.71 4.12
CA VAL A 153 0.09 6.97 4.75
C VAL A 153 1.60 6.95 5.01
N GLN A 154 2.15 5.85 5.52
CA GLN A 154 3.59 5.71 5.75
C GLN A 154 4.41 5.87 4.45
N LEU A 155 3.92 5.31 3.34
CA LEU A 155 4.57 5.46 2.02
C LEU A 155 4.45 6.89 1.47
N LEU A 156 3.31 7.55 1.67
CA LEU A 156 3.13 8.96 1.29
C LEU A 156 4.01 9.90 2.12
N GLU A 157 4.26 9.60 3.40
CA GLU A 157 5.19 10.36 4.24
C GLU A 157 6.63 10.29 3.69
N ILE A 158 7.07 9.13 3.21
CA ILE A 158 8.38 8.97 2.54
C ILE A 158 8.44 9.85 1.28
N VAL A 159 7.38 9.84 0.46
CA VAL A 159 7.27 10.70 -0.73
C VAL A 159 7.41 12.18 -0.35
N THR A 160 6.73 12.63 0.71
CA THR A 160 6.83 14.01 1.19
C THR A 160 8.23 14.35 1.73
N GLN A 161 8.88 13.44 2.46
CA GLN A 161 10.24 13.67 2.98
C GLN A 161 11.27 13.89 1.86
N VAL A 162 11.13 13.18 0.74
CA VAL A 162 12.00 13.37 -0.44
C VAL A 162 11.75 14.73 -1.10
N GLN A 163 10.51 15.21 -1.15
CA GLN A 163 10.18 16.54 -1.71
C GLN A 163 10.82 17.71 -0.95
N THR A 164 11.02 17.56 0.36
CA THR A 164 11.47 18.65 1.23
C THR A 164 12.98 18.72 1.44
N ARG A 165 13.76 17.83 0.81
CA ARG A 165 15.23 17.84 0.83
C ARG A 165 15.78 18.74 -0.27
#